data_AF-A0AAD7FPL7-F1
#
_entry.id   AF-A0AAD7FPL7-F1
#
_cell.length_a   1.000
_cell.length_b   1.000
_cell.length_c   1.000
_cell.angle_alpha   90.00
_cell.angle_beta   90.00
_cell.angle_gamma   90.00
#
_symmetry.space_group_name_H-M   'P 1'
#
loop_
_entity.id
_entity.type
_entity.pdbx_description
1 polymer ?
#
loop_
_entity_poly.entity_id
_entity_poly.type
_entity_poly.pdbx_seq_one_letter_code
_entity_poly.pdbx_strand_id
1 'polypeptide(L)'
;MSHYTAQLIRQTLADTERLAQLEVTNLARQEASRRSDILRYHLQDREALEALRNEYGALQNRTDAEMQIAQEKILALELKNTRSDAEARKTLEAEFNRREETTNSENAVIIRQLQEESTGKETRMSELRTELDSVRDDLAAERRARATLRQANDEQKAQIALLQKDVARLTKPKPKGLAPELAKRPQAGPSSSSTRLIVPSEPVASCSREQGLKRENSEIDHSQAQSKSFLCDIPESRRDGLKTSPELIPEIEDCAVFTKGLLKTSLGGSIQSLITKIGPSATTLAKECGITRFLCPNVKNNPWSPRAPGQHGFMFVGFTTESEAFDTSETLNLFLGVPSGHRGPLEVIYMGIYEVCRVAPLSVEEWGTLSVTAQTEYAKTTAERVRGIKTPAEFKHEYDTGKRFVPCVQLTAVGFDMKLYKALVANLGAEVRTKDLFASIAGPSPAKRRRIE
;
A
#
# COMPACT_ATOMS: atom_id res chain seq x y z
N MET A 1 132.49 31.00 34.73
CA MET A 1 131.48 29.96 35.02
C MET A 1 130.12 30.56 35.37
N SER A 2 129.80 30.85 36.64
CA SER A 2 128.41 31.08 37.11
C SER A 2 127.55 32.14 36.39
N HIS A 3 128.15 33.19 35.80
CA HIS A 3 127.38 34.21 35.08
C HIS A 3 126.86 33.71 33.71
N TYR A 4 127.64 32.87 33.02
CA TYR A 4 127.31 32.38 31.69
C TYR A 4 126.13 31.40 31.73
N THR A 5 126.11 30.50 32.73
CA THR A 5 124.98 29.60 32.98
C THR A 5 123.70 30.36 33.32
N ALA A 6 123.77 31.40 34.15
CA ALA A 6 122.62 32.24 34.48
C ALA A 6 122.07 33.01 33.26
N GLN A 7 122.95 33.48 32.38
CA GLN A 7 122.57 34.15 31.13
C GLN A 7 121.94 33.17 30.13
N LEU A 8 122.51 31.97 29.97
CA LEU A 8 121.95 30.91 29.13
C LEU A 8 120.57 30.48 29.61
N ILE A 9 120.39 30.26 30.92
CA ILE A 9 119.08 29.90 31.52
C ILE A 9 118.02 30.99 31.24
N ARG A 10 118.38 32.27 31.41
CA ARG A 10 117.46 33.39 31.08
C ARG A 10 117.08 33.42 29.61
N GLN A 11 118.04 33.15 28.72
CA GLN A 11 117.77 33.11 27.28
C GLN A 11 116.87 31.93 26.92
N THR A 12 117.17 30.71 27.42
CA THR A 12 116.30 29.55 27.20
C THR A 12 114.89 29.76 27.76
N LEU A 13 114.75 30.43 28.92
CA LEU A 13 113.43 30.76 29.47
C LEU A 13 112.68 31.74 28.56
N ALA A 14 113.31 32.84 28.14
CA ALA A 14 112.69 33.81 27.23
C ALA A 14 112.32 33.20 25.87
N ASP A 15 113.13 32.28 25.35
CA ASP A 15 112.85 31.60 24.09
C ASP A 15 111.76 30.51 24.26
N THR A 16 111.68 29.81 25.41
CA THR A 16 110.51 28.95 25.71
C THR A 16 109.23 29.75 25.94
N GLU A 17 109.30 30.94 26.53
CA GLU A 17 108.16 31.83 26.71
C GLU A 17 107.65 32.33 25.36
N ARG A 18 108.56 32.73 24.46
CA ARG A 18 108.23 33.08 23.06
C ARG A 18 107.61 31.91 22.30
N LEU A 19 108.13 30.70 22.46
CA LEU A 19 107.55 29.51 21.82
C LEU A 19 106.14 29.22 22.36
N ALA A 20 105.93 29.29 23.67
CA ALA A 20 104.61 29.14 24.28
C ALA A 20 103.62 30.23 23.82
N GLN A 21 104.05 31.50 23.73
CA GLN A 21 103.24 32.59 23.17
C GLN A 21 102.92 32.37 21.68
N LEU A 22 103.85 31.81 20.91
CA LEU A 22 103.67 31.49 19.49
C LEU A 22 102.75 30.27 19.29
N GLU A 23 102.80 29.26 20.15
CA GLU A 23 101.85 28.15 20.17
C GLU A 23 100.44 28.62 20.56
N VAL A 24 100.30 29.42 21.62
CA VAL A 24 99.00 30.00 22.05
C VAL A 24 98.38 30.86 20.95
N THR A 25 99.17 31.70 20.27
CA THR A 25 98.66 32.54 19.17
C THR A 25 98.34 31.73 17.90
N ASN A 26 99.07 30.65 17.60
CA ASN A 26 98.73 29.72 16.53
C ASN A 26 97.45 28.92 16.82
N LEU A 27 97.26 28.45 18.06
CA LEU A 27 96.02 27.79 18.51
C LEU A 27 94.83 28.75 18.44
N ALA A 28 94.97 29.99 18.93
CA ALA A 28 93.94 31.02 18.82
C ALA A 28 93.57 31.34 17.35
N ARG A 29 94.56 31.38 16.45
CA ARG A 29 94.33 31.53 15.00
C ARG A 29 93.62 30.30 14.40
N GLN A 30 93.96 29.08 14.81
CA GLN A 30 93.32 27.86 14.35
C GLN A 30 91.86 27.77 14.83
N GLU A 31 91.58 28.15 16.07
CA GLU A 31 90.21 28.28 16.58
C GLU A 31 89.42 29.36 15.84
N ALA A 32 90.02 30.52 15.58
CA ALA A 32 89.37 31.59 14.82
C ALA A 32 88.99 31.14 13.40
N SER A 33 89.86 30.37 12.72
CA SER A 33 89.52 29.75 11.43
C SER A 33 88.34 28.80 11.58
N ARG A 34 88.42 27.81 12.48
CA ARG A 34 87.34 26.83 12.71
C ARG A 34 86.00 27.50 13.00
N ARG A 35 85.98 28.56 13.82
CA ARG A 35 84.77 29.36 14.09
C ARG A 35 84.27 30.10 12.85
N SER A 36 85.15 30.66 12.02
CA SER A 36 84.80 31.29 10.73
C SER A 36 84.21 30.30 9.73
N ASP A 37 84.77 29.09 9.65
CA ASP A 37 84.33 28.04 8.73
C ASP A 37 82.96 27.47 9.17
N ILE A 38 82.74 27.27 10.48
CA ILE A 38 81.43 26.92 11.06
C ILE A 38 80.36 28.00 10.77
N LEU A 39 80.71 29.28 10.94
CA LEU A 39 79.79 30.39 10.65
C LEU A 39 79.44 30.48 9.15
N ARG A 40 80.40 30.21 8.25
CA ARG A 40 80.12 30.15 6.80
C ARG A 40 79.16 29.01 6.44
N TYR A 41 79.31 27.83 7.05
CA TYR A 41 78.38 26.72 6.86
C TYR A 41 76.95 27.08 7.28
N HIS A 42 76.77 27.69 8.47
CA HIS A 42 75.44 28.11 8.94
C HIS A 42 74.81 29.25 8.12
N LEU A 43 75.61 30.12 7.49
CA LEU A 43 75.08 31.13 6.57
C LEU A 43 74.57 30.51 5.26
N GLN A 44 75.30 29.54 4.69
CA GLN A 44 74.87 28.82 3.48
C GLN A 44 73.60 27.99 3.73
N ASP A 45 73.50 27.32 4.88
CA ASP A 45 72.30 26.60 5.32
C ASP A 45 71.08 27.54 5.43
N ARG A 46 71.28 28.75 5.99
CA ARG A 46 70.23 29.77 6.06
C ARG A 46 69.80 30.27 4.67
N GLU A 47 70.73 30.55 3.76
CA GLU A 47 70.41 30.99 2.40
C GLU A 47 69.61 29.91 1.64
N ALA A 48 69.97 28.63 1.81
CA ALA A 48 69.22 27.51 1.26
C ALA A 48 67.81 27.38 1.85
N LEU A 49 67.64 27.58 3.16
CA LEU A 49 66.33 27.58 3.82
C LEU A 49 65.44 28.75 3.40
N GLU A 50 66.01 29.94 3.20
CA GLU A 50 65.26 31.10 2.68
C GLU A 50 64.86 30.90 1.21
N ALA A 51 65.72 30.30 0.39
CA ALA A 51 65.38 29.90 -0.99
C ALA A 51 64.23 28.86 -1.03
N LEU A 52 64.32 27.78 -0.23
CA LEU A 52 63.30 26.74 -0.14
C LEU A 52 61.95 27.30 0.37
N ARG A 53 61.98 28.25 1.31
CA ARG A 53 60.78 28.95 1.79
C ARG A 53 60.12 29.79 0.70
N ASN A 54 60.91 30.46 -0.15
CA ASN A 54 60.40 31.23 -1.28
C ASN A 54 59.81 30.33 -2.37
N GLU A 55 60.45 29.18 -2.65
CA GLU A 55 59.92 28.16 -3.57
C GLU A 55 58.60 27.57 -3.06
N TYR A 56 58.53 27.19 -1.78
CA TYR A 56 57.29 26.72 -1.15
C TYR A 56 56.18 27.78 -1.21
N GLY A 57 56.49 29.05 -0.94
CA GLY A 57 55.53 30.16 -1.07
C GLY A 57 55.03 30.36 -2.50
N ALA A 58 55.91 30.24 -3.49
CA ALA A 58 55.52 30.30 -4.91
C ALA A 58 54.64 29.10 -5.33
N LEU A 59 54.94 27.90 -4.84
CA LEU A 59 54.14 26.70 -5.07
C LEU A 59 52.76 26.78 -4.40
N GLN A 60 52.69 27.30 -3.17
CA GLN A 60 51.43 27.54 -2.47
C GLN A 60 50.56 28.55 -3.23
N ASN A 61 51.10 29.74 -3.55
CA ASN A 61 50.39 30.75 -4.33
C ASN A 61 49.85 30.22 -5.67
N ARG A 62 50.60 29.32 -6.32
CA ARG A 62 50.17 28.63 -7.54
C ARG A 62 49.02 27.65 -7.28
N THR A 63 49.11 26.85 -6.22
CA THR A 63 48.05 25.89 -5.84
C THR A 63 46.76 26.61 -5.47
N ASP A 64 46.85 27.72 -4.73
CA ASP A 64 45.70 28.56 -4.37
C ASP A 64 45.04 29.18 -5.61
N ALA A 65 45.83 29.65 -6.59
CA ALA A 65 45.32 30.14 -7.87
C ALA A 65 44.68 29.04 -8.75
N GLU A 66 45.28 27.85 -8.83
CA GLU A 66 44.71 26.70 -9.54
C GLU A 66 43.40 26.22 -8.86
N MET A 67 43.31 26.29 -7.53
CA MET A 67 42.08 26.03 -6.76
C MET A 67 40.99 27.08 -7.02
N GLN A 68 41.32 28.38 -7.05
CA GLN A 68 40.35 29.43 -7.38
C GLN A 68 39.77 29.23 -8.79
N ILE A 69 40.63 28.94 -9.78
CA ILE A 69 40.21 28.65 -11.16
C ILE A 69 39.30 27.40 -11.22
N ALA A 70 39.49 26.41 -10.35
CA ALA A 70 38.60 25.26 -10.24
C ALA A 70 37.23 25.63 -9.63
N GLN A 71 37.20 26.45 -8.58
CA GLN A 71 35.96 26.93 -7.95
C GLN A 71 35.12 27.78 -8.93
N GLU A 72 35.74 28.69 -9.66
CA GLU A 72 35.06 29.51 -10.69
C GLU A 72 34.45 28.63 -11.81
N LYS A 73 35.14 27.56 -12.22
CA LYS A 73 34.61 26.59 -13.19
C LYS A 73 33.43 25.79 -12.66
N ILE A 74 33.44 25.39 -11.38
CA ILE A 74 32.33 24.68 -10.73
C ILE A 74 31.09 25.59 -10.71
N LEU A 75 31.22 26.82 -10.23
CA LEU A 75 30.13 27.80 -10.21
C LEU A 75 29.56 28.09 -11.61
N ALA A 76 30.43 28.18 -12.63
CA ALA A 76 29.99 28.36 -14.01
C ALA A 76 29.20 27.16 -14.58
N LEU A 77 29.54 25.93 -14.16
CA LEU A 77 28.80 24.72 -14.55
C LEU A 77 27.46 24.59 -13.79
N GLU A 78 27.43 24.92 -12.50
CA GLU A 78 26.18 24.96 -11.71
C GLU A 78 25.20 26.00 -12.27
N LEU A 79 25.70 27.18 -12.65
CA LEU A 79 24.89 28.25 -13.26
C LEU A 79 24.42 27.88 -14.68
N LYS A 80 25.15 27.02 -15.40
CA LYS A 80 24.69 26.44 -16.68
C LYS A 80 23.61 25.38 -16.47
N ASN A 81 23.79 24.46 -15.51
CA ASN A 81 22.84 23.39 -15.23
C ASN A 81 21.50 23.96 -14.75
N THR A 82 21.52 24.90 -13.79
CA THR A 82 20.30 25.56 -13.29
C THR A 82 19.51 26.31 -14.36
N ARG A 83 20.17 26.86 -15.40
CA ARG A 83 19.49 27.40 -16.59
C ARG A 83 18.85 26.31 -17.44
N SER A 84 19.58 25.22 -17.70
CA SER A 84 19.05 24.06 -18.43
C SER A 84 17.83 23.45 -17.73
N ASP A 85 17.86 23.35 -16.40
CA ASP A 85 16.74 22.86 -15.59
C ASP A 85 15.53 23.81 -15.62
N ALA A 86 15.76 25.13 -15.64
CA ALA A 86 14.71 26.12 -15.76
C ALA A 86 14.03 26.07 -17.16
N GLU A 87 14.81 25.89 -18.23
CA GLU A 87 14.29 25.71 -19.59
C GLU A 87 13.52 24.40 -19.76
N ALA A 88 14.02 23.30 -19.17
CA ALA A 88 13.34 22.01 -19.13
C ALA A 88 12.02 22.08 -18.36
N ARG A 89 12.00 22.72 -17.17
CA ARG A 89 10.77 22.95 -16.39
C ARG A 89 9.74 23.77 -17.15
N LYS A 90 10.15 24.86 -17.79
CA LYS A 90 9.27 25.71 -18.60
C LYS A 90 8.67 24.97 -19.79
N THR A 91 9.42 24.06 -20.41
CA THR A 91 8.93 23.19 -21.50
C THR A 91 7.90 22.18 -20.97
N LEU A 92 8.19 21.54 -19.83
CA LEU A 92 7.30 20.56 -19.20
C LEU A 92 6.00 21.20 -18.68
N GLU A 93 6.07 22.42 -18.14
CA GLU A 93 4.91 23.24 -17.76
C GLU A 93 4.05 23.59 -18.98
N ALA A 94 4.65 23.98 -20.11
CA ALA A 94 3.93 24.23 -21.36
C ALA A 94 3.29 22.96 -21.95
N GLU A 95 3.92 21.79 -21.80
CA GLU A 95 3.29 20.51 -22.15
C GLU A 95 2.15 20.12 -21.20
N PHE A 96 2.30 20.35 -19.89
CA PHE A 96 1.25 20.08 -18.90
C PHE A 96 0.00 20.91 -19.21
N ASN A 97 0.16 22.22 -19.40
CA ASN A 97 -0.96 23.12 -19.71
C ASN A 97 -1.67 22.73 -21.00
N ARG A 98 -0.95 22.30 -22.05
CA ARG A 98 -1.56 21.76 -23.28
C ARG A 98 -2.37 20.49 -23.05
N ARG A 99 -1.92 19.60 -22.17
CA ARG A 99 -2.67 18.37 -21.81
C ARG A 99 -3.90 18.68 -20.97
N GLU A 100 -3.83 19.70 -20.11
CA GLU A 100 -4.97 20.22 -19.38
C GLU A 100 -5.99 20.88 -20.32
N GLU A 101 -5.56 21.70 -21.29
CA GLU A 101 -6.41 22.27 -22.33
C GLU A 101 -7.11 21.18 -23.18
N THR A 102 -6.40 20.14 -23.63
CA THR A 102 -7.03 19.07 -24.43
C THR A 102 -8.00 18.24 -23.61
N THR A 103 -7.64 17.84 -22.38
CA THR A 103 -8.56 17.06 -21.52
C THR A 103 -9.78 17.87 -21.08
N ASN A 104 -9.64 19.18 -20.85
CA ASN A 104 -10.79 20.06 -20.61
C ASN A 104 -11.70 20.20 -21.85
N SER A 105 -11.12 20.22 -23.06
CA SER A 105 -11.88 20.20 -24.32
C SER A 105 -12.66 18.89 -24.51
N GLU A 106 -12.00 17.73 -24.28
CA GLU A 106 -12.63 16.41 -24.33
C GLU A 106 -13.76 16.27 -23.30
N ASN A 107 -13.53 16.69 -22.05
CA ASN A 107 -14.55 16.71 -21.00
C ASN A 107 -15.76 17.60 -21.38
N ALA A 108 -15.53 18.76 -22.01
CA ALA A 108 -16.61 19.63 -22.47
C ALA A 108 -17.48 19.00 -23.57
N VAL A 109 -16.89 18.17 -24.46
CA VAL A 109 -17.64 17.38 -25.45
C VAL A 109 -18.47 16.29 -24.77
N ILE A 110 -17.88 15.54 -23.83
CA ILE A 110 -18.59 14.48 -23.09
C ILE A 110 -19.76 15.06 -22.28
N ILE A 111 -19.58 16.20 -21.61
CA ILE A 111 -20.63 16.88 -20.85
C ILE A 111 -21.79 17.28 -21.78
N ARG A 112 -21.50 17.81 -22.98
CA ARG A 112 -22.54 18.17 -23.97
C ARG A 112 -23.32 16.94 -24.44
N GLN A 113 -22.63 15.86 -24.79
CA GLN A 113 -23.28 14.61 -25.21
C GLN A 113 -24.20 14.04 -24.12
N LEU A 114 -23.78 14.09 -22.85
CA LEU A 114 -24.62 13.67 -21.72
C LEU A 114 -25.85 14.57 -21.51
N GLN A 115 -25.75 15.87 -21.80
CA GLN A 115 -26.89 16.80 -21.75
C GLN A 115 -27.88 16.55 -22.91
N GLU A 116 -27.38 16.30 -24.11
CA GLU A 116 -28.19 15.91 -25.28
C GLU A 116 -28.91 14.56 -25.03
N GLU A 117 -28.22 13.59 -24.42
CA GLU A 117 -28.86 12.34 -23.98
C GLU A 117 -29.90 12.53 -22.87
N SER A 118 -29.67 13.44 -21.89
CA SER A 118 -30.64 13.70 -20.82
C SER A 118 -31.92 14.32 -21.36
N THR A 119 -31.80 15.36 -22.18
CA THR A 119 -32.95 16.06 -22.79
C THR A 119 -33.73 15.15 -23.75
N GLY A 120 -33.07 14.26 -24.49
CA GLY A 120 -33.72 13.21 -25.27
C GLY A 120 -34.52 12.22 -24.39
N LYS A 121 -33.95 11.77 -23.27
CA LYS A 121 -34.63 10.86 -22.32
C LYS A 121 -35.80 11.54 -21.61
N GLU A 122 -35.67 12.82 -21.26
CA GLU A 122 -36.76 13.63 -20.69
C GLU A 122 -37.91 13.84 -21.67
N THR A 123 -37.59 14.13 -22.95
CA THR A 123 -38.58 14.23 -24.02
C THR A 123 -39.35 12.91 -24.18
N ARG A 124 -38.65 11.77 -24.29
CA ARG A 124 -39.31 10.45 -24.41
C ARG A 124 -40.11 10.05 -23.15
N MET A 125 -39.68 10.47 -21.96
CA MET A 125 -40.50 10.32 -20.74
C MET A 125 -41.75 11.20 -20.75
N SER A 126 -41.72 12.36 -21.40
CA SER A 126 -42.90 13.22 -21.57
C SER A 126 -43.91 12.58 -22.53
N GLU A 127 -43.44 12.08 -23.68
CA GLU A 127 -44.25 11.31 -24.65
C GLU A 127 -44.89 10.07 -24.00
N LEU A 128 -44.12 9.27 -23.26
CA LEU A 128 -44.63 8.09 -22.57
C LEU A 128 -45.69 8.42 -21.49
N ARG A 129 -45.69 9.64 -20.94
CA ARG A 129 -46.74 10.10 -20.02
C ARG A 129 -48.02 10.45 -20.79
N THR A 130 -47.93 11.16 -21.90
CA THR A 130 -49.12 11.50 -22.71
C THR A 130 -49.73 10.27 -23.38
N GLU A 131 -48.91 9.31 -23.84
CA GLU A 131 -49.36 7.99 -24.28
C GLU A 131 -50.16 7.26 -23.17
N LEU A 132 -49.64 7.25 -21.93
CA LEU A 132 -50.25 6.55 -20.80
C LEU A 132 -51.55 7.22 -20.33
N ASP A 133 -51.61 8.55 -20.32
CA ASP A 133 -52.84 9.30 -20.00
C ASP A 133 -53.92 9.15 -21.09
N SER A 134 -53.56 9.08 -22.37
CA SER A 134 -54.52 8.72 -23.44
C SER A 134 -55.14 7.34 -23.19
N VAL A 135 -54.31 6.33 -22.86
CA VAL A 135 -54.78 4.97 -22.57
C VAL A 135 -55.66 4.92 -21.31
N ARG A 136 -55.45 5.81 -20.33
CA ARG A 136 -56.34 5.96 -19.16
C ARG A 136 -57.71 6.49 -19.55
N ASP A 137 -57.77 7.50 -20.43
CA ASP A 137 -59.04 8.07 -20.90
C ASP A 137 -59.81 7.10 -21.82
N ASP A 138 -59.12 6.37 -22.70
CA ASP A 138 -59.72 5.28 -23.50
C ASP A 138 -60.32 4.19 -22.59
N LEU A 139 -59.57 3.74 -21.58
CA LEU A 139 -60.06 2.77 -20.60
C LEU A 139 -61.22 3.32 -19.76
N ALA A 140 -61.25 4.63 -19.47
CA ALA A 140 -62.37 5.27 -18.80
C ALA A 140 -63.62 5.34 -19.71
N ALA A 141 -63.44 5.65 -21.00
CA ALA A 141 -64.51 5.63 -22.00
C ALA A 141 -65.07 4.21 -22.19
N GLU A 142 -64.21 3.19 -22.29
CA GLU A 142 -64.64 1.79 -22.42
C GLU A 142 -65.41 1.32 -21.17
N ARG A 143 -64.99 1.72 -19.97
CA ARG A 143 -65.72 1.45 -18.72
C ARG A 143 -67.10 2.09 -18.70
N ARG A 144 -67.25 3.33 -19.21
CA ARG A 144 -68.55 4.00 -19.37
C ARG A 144 -69.44 3.21 -20.35
N ALA A 145 -68.92 2.86 -21.53
CA ALA A 145 -69.65 2.09 -22.54
C ALA A 145 -70.10 0.72 -22.03
N ARG A 146 -69.21 -0.02 -21.34
CA ARG A 146 -69.55 -1.31 -20.68
C ARG A 146 -70.62 -1.15 -19.58
N ALA A 147 -70.68 -0.01 -18.89
CA ALA A 147 -71.74 0.26 -17.91
C ALA A 147 -73.11 0.47 -18.60
N THR A 148 -73.17 1.29 -19.65
CA THR A 148 -74.39 1.50 -20.45
C THR A 148 -74.90 0.20 -21.07
N LEU A 149 -74.01 -0.63 -21.62
CA LEU A 149 -74.37 -1.94 -22.16
C LEU A 149 -74.92 -2.91 -21.11
N ARG A 150 -74.41 -2.87 -19.86
CA ARG A 150 -74.97 -3.65 -18.75
C ARG A 150 -76.37 -3.20 -18.39
N GLN A 151 -76.59 -1.89 -18.26
CA GLN A 151 -77.91 -1.34 -17.97
C GLN A 151 -78.94 -1.78 -19.03
N ALA A 152 -78.65 -1.58 -20.32
CA ALA A 152 -79.56 -1.99 -21.40
C ALA A 152 -79.82 -3.51 -21.43
N ASN A 153 -78.83 -4.33 -21.07
CA ASN A 153 -78.97 -5.78 -20.99
C ASN A 153 -79.86 -6.21 -19.80
N ASP A 154 -79.76 -5.53 -18.65
CA ASP A 154 -80.61 -5.77 -17.48
C ASP A 154 -82.05 -5.25 -17.69
N GLU A 155 -82.22 -4.15 -18.41
CA GLU A 155 -83.53 -3.68 -18.90
C GLU A 155 -84.18 -4.69 -19.86
N GLN A 156 -83.42 -5.26 -20.81
CA GLN A 156 -83.91 -6.36 -21.67
C GLN A 156 -84.31 -7.61 -20.87
N LYS A 157 -83.51 -8.02 -19.87
CA LYS A 157 -83.89 -9.14 -18.98
C LYS A 157 -85.20 -8.88 -18.25
N ALA A 158 -85.42 -7.65 -17.78
CA ALA A 158 -86.68 -7.27 -17.11
C ALA A 158 -87.88 -7.37 -18.06
N GLN A 159 -87.73 -6.95 -19.33
CA GLN A 159 -88.77 -7.12 -20.36
C GLN A 159 -89.03 -8.60 -20.67
N ILE A 160 -87.99 -9.41 -20.84
CA ILE A 160 -88.11 -10.86 -21.09
C ILE A 160 -88.82 -11.55 -19.93
N ALA A 161 -88.48 -11.22 -18.68
CA ALA A 161 -89.13 -11.76 -17.48
C ALA A 161 -90.62 -11.36 -17.40
N LEU A 162 -90.98 -10.15 -17.84
CA LEU A 162 -92.37 -9.71 -17.94
C LEU A 162 -93.14 -10.55 -18.99
N LEU A 163 -92.59 -10.71 -20.19
CA LEU A 163 -93.19 -11.50 -21.27
C LEU A 163 -93.34 -12.98 -20.86
N GLN A 164 -92.32 -13.56 -20.23
CA GLN A 164 -92.40 -14.94 -19.69
C GLN A 164 -93.51 -15.10 -18.65
N LYS A 165 -93.71 -14.09 -17.78
CA LYS A 165 -94.77 -14.08 -16.76
C LYS A 165 -96.18 -14.03 -17.37
N ASP A 166 -96.35 -13.32 -18.49
CA ASP A 166 -97.63 -13.28 -19.20
C ASP A 166 -97.86 -14.52 -20.08
N VAL A 167 -96.82 -15.08 -20.71
CA VAL A 167 -96.91 -16.42 -21.34
C VAL A 167 -97.30 -17.49 -20.31
N ALA A 168 -96.73 -17.45 -19.09
CA ALA A 168 -97.09 -18.36 -18.00
C ALA A 168 -98.53 -18.16 -17.47
N ARG A 169 -99.13 -16.97 -17.66
CA ARG A 169 -100.55 -16.73 -17.37
C ARG A 169 -101.45 -17.34 -18.44
N LEU A 170 -101.08 -17.25 -19.71
CA LEU A 170 -101.82 -17.78 -20.85
C LEU A 170 -101.73 -19.32 -20.98
N THR A 171 -100.64 -19.93 -20.53
CA THR A 171 -100.36 -21.38 -20.71
C THR A 171 -100.85 -22.27 -19.55
N LYS A 172 -101.64 -21.75 -18.60
CA LYS A 172 -102.16 -22.51 -17.45
C LYS A 172 -102.94 -23.77 -17.88
N PRO A 173 -102.47 -25.00 -17.55
CA PRO A 173 -103.20 -26.22 -17.88
C PRO A 173 -104.48 -26.37 -17.05
N LYS A 174 -105.52 -26.97 -17.65
CA LYS A 174 -106.78 -27.31 -16.97
C LYS A 174 -106.54 -28.45 -15.96
N PRO A 175 -106.93 -28.30 -14.68
CA PRO A 175 -106.59 -29.29 -13.66
C PRO A 175 -107.37 -30.61 -13.82
N LYS A 176 -106.66 -31.73 -13.66
CA LYS A 176 -107.17 -33.03 -13.23
C LYS A 176 -106.35 -33.43 -11.99
N GLY A 177 -107.01 -33.96 -10.97
CA GLY A 177 -106.41 -34.18 -9.63
C GLY A 177 -106.23 -35.65 -9.25
N LEU A 178 -106.36 -35.91 -7.95
CA LEU A 178 -106.01 -37.12 -7.17
C LEU A 178 -104.59 -37.09 -6.56
N ALA A 179 -104.41 -37.86 -5.48
CA ALA A 179 -103.35 -37.78 -4.45
C ALA A 179 -102.98 -39.23 -4.00
N PRO A 180 -102.35 -39.54 -2.84
CA PRO A 180 -101.61 -38.74 -1.83
C PRO A 180 -100.23 -39.37 -1.42
N GLU A 181 -99.68 -38.96 -0.26
CA GLU A 181 -98.66 -39.69 0.56
C GLU A 181 -97.21 -39.86 -0.02
N LEU A 182 -96.13 -40.13 0.74
CA LEU A 182 -95.91 -40.32 2.21
C LEU A 182 -94.56 -39.70 2.68
N ALA A 183 -94.35 -39.55 3.99
CA ALA A 183 -93.25 -38.86 4.70
C ALA A 183 -91.79 -39.30 4.39
N LYS A 184 -90.73 -38.48 4.63
CA LYS A 184 -90.09 -38.32 5.97
C LYS A 184 -89.13 -37.10 6.13
N ARG A 185 -88.90 -36.74 7.41
CA ARG A 185 -87.93 -35.77 8.04
C ARG A 185 -86.59 -36.53 8.38
N PRO A 186 -85.51 -35.97 9.01
CA PRO A 186 -85.28 -34.59 9.53
C PRO A 186 -83.86 -33.96 9.44
N GLN A 187 -83.78 -32.64 9.71
CA GLN A 187 -82.68 -31.86 10.37
C GLN A 187 -81.27 -31.82 9.69
N ALA A 188 -80.37 -30.86 9.97
CA ALA A 188 -80.35 -29.73 10.93
C ALA A 188 -79.77 -28.42 10.31
N GLY A 189 -79.85 -27.31 11.05
CA GLY A 189 -79.04 -26.08 10.82
C GLY A 189 -78.00 -25.90 11.95
N PRO A 190 -77.54 -24.67 12.32
CA PRO A 190 -77.98 -23.34 11.87
C PRO A 190 -76.79 -22.34 11.62
N SER A 191 -77.06 -21.02 11.69
CA SER A 191 -76.11 -19.88 11.77
C SER A 191 -75.31 -19.51 10.50
N SER A 192 -75.02 -18.23 10.20
CA SER A 192 -75.55 -16.96 10.75
C SER A 192 -75.30 -15.75 9.81
N SER A 193 -76.11 -14.71 10.00
CA SER A 193 -75.81 -13.25 10.08
C SER A 193 -74.41 -12.71 9.69
N SER A 194 -74.25 -11.46 9.21
CA SER A 194 -75.18 -10.43 8.67
C SER A 194 -74.40 -9.19 8.18
N THR A 195 -75.04 -8.33 7.39
CA THR A 195 -74.77 -6.87 7.19
C THR A 195 -73.52 -6.45 6.38
N ARG A 196 -73.67 -5.34 5.63
CA ARG A 196 -72.62 -4.59 4.88
C ARG A 196 -72.33 -3.25 5.57
N LEU A 197 -71.15 -2.66 5.36
CA LEU A 197 -70.77 -1.22 5.20
C LEU A 197 -69.23 -1.19 4.93
N ILE A 198 -68.52 -0.34 4.16
CA ILE A 198 -68.72 0.98 3.49
C ILE A 198 -68.50 2.19 4.42
N VAL A 199 -67.69 3.24 4.12
CA VAL A 199 -66.52 3.50 3.23
C VAL A 199 -66.06 4.97 3.47
N PRO A 200 -64.87 5.49 3.07
CA PRO A 200 -63.53 4.94 2.78
C PRO A 200 -62.42 5.57 3.70
N SER A 201 -61.12 5.26 3.50
CA SER A 201 -60.00 6.18 3.85
C SER A 201 -58.68 5.85 3.14
N GLU A 202 -57.95 6.88 2.70
CA GLU A 202 -56.52 6.89 2.30
C GLU A 202 -55.79 7.94 3.19
N PRO A 203 -54.45 8.08 3.16
CA PRO A 203 -53.40 7.06 2.96
C PRO A 203 -52.24 7.17 4.00
N VAL A 204 -51.56 6.06 4.32
CA VAL A 204 -50.22 6.08 4.94
C VAL A 204 -49.34 4.99 4.31
N ALA A 205 -48.04 5.27 4.17
CA ALA A 205 -47.10 4.50 3.36
C ALA A 205 -46.47 3.27 4.06
N SER A 206 -45.61 2.58 3.30
CA SER A 206 -44.61 1.59 3.72
C SER A 206 -45.06 0.14 3.92
N CYS A 207 -44.89 -0.68 2.87
CA CYS A 207 -44.14 -1.93 2.92
C CYS A 207 -43.90 -2.52 1.51
N SER A 208 -42.90 -1.98 0.79
CA SER A 208 -42.42 -2.58 -0.46
C SER A 208 -41.66 -3.88 -0.17
N ARG A 209 -42.38 -5.00 -0.05
CA ARG A 209 -41.77 -6.32 0.14
C ARG A 209 -41.26 -6.86 -1.18
N GLU A 210 -40.03 -6.49 -1.53
CA GLU A 210 -39.34 -6.97 -2.73
C GLU A 210 -39.35 -8.51 -2.79
N GLN A 211 -39.94 -9.07 -3.86
CA GLN A 211 -39.80 -10.48 -4.17
C GLN A 211 -38.43 -10.71 -4.83
N GLY A 212 -37.40 -10.79 -3.99
CA GLY A 212 -36.04 -11.02 -4.42
C GLY A 212 -35.93 -12.27 -5.30
N LEU A 213 -35.51 -12.08 -6.55
CA LEU A 213 -35.24 -13.15 -7.50
C LEU A 213 -34.20 -14.10 -6.90
N LYS A 214 -34.62 -15.34 -6.60
CA LYS A 214 -33.70 -16.42 -6.27
C LYS A 214 -32.82 -16.71 -7.49
N ARG A 215 -31.60 -16.16 -7.49
CA ARG A 215 -30.53 -16.70 -8.33
C ARG A 215 -30.18 -18.09 -7.80
N GLU A 216 -30.38 -19.09 -8.64
CA GLU A 216 -29.87 -20.43 -8.41
C GLU A 216 -28.34 -20.37 -8.57
N ASN A 217 -27.62 -20.37 -7.46
CA ASN A 217 -26.18 -20.59 -7.48
C ASN A 217 -25.95 -22.07 -7.82
N SER A 218 -25.35 -22.34 -8.97
CA SER A 218 -24.85 -23.67 -9.29
C SER A 218 -23.71 -24.04 -8.33
N GLU A 219 -23.92 -25.09 -7.53
CA GLU A 219 -22.88 -25.68 -6.69
C GLU A 219 -21.90 -26.44 -7.58
N ILE A 220 -20.92 -25.72 -8.13
CA ILE A 220 -19.77 -26.31 -8.82
C ILE A 220 -18.89 -26.96 -7.76
N ASP A 221 -19.07 -28.27 -7.58
CA ASP A 221 -18.23 -29.08 -6.69
C ASP A 221 -16.80 -29.13 -7.25
N HIS A 222 -15.90 -28.38 -6.60
CA HIS A 222 -14.45 -28.41 -6.81
C HIS A 222 -13.74 -28.90 -5.55
N SER A 223 -14.19 -30.04 -5.03
CA SER A 223 -13.62 -30.80 -3.90
C SER A 223 -12.22 -31.40 -4.16
N GLN A 224 -11.41 -30.81 -5.04
CA GLN A 224 -9.96 -31.08 -5.08
C GLN A 224 -9.23 -30.05 -4.22
N ALA A 225 -9.06 -30.39 -2.94
CA ALA A 225 -8.43 -29.54 -1.93
C ALA A 225 -6.91 -29.39 -2.14
N GLN A 226 -6.52 -28.64 -3.18
CA GLN A 226 -5.16 -28.12 -3.30
C GLN A 226 -4.84 -27.29 -2.05
N SER A 227 -3.79 -27.67 -1.33
CA SER A 227 -3.25 -26.92 -0.20
C SER A 227 -2.86 -25.52 -0.67
N LYS A 228 -3.61 -24.49 -0.26
CA LYS A 228 -3.41 -23.10 -0.68
C LYS A 228 -2.20 -22.49 0.05
N SER A 229 -1.00 -22.95 -0.31
CA SER A 229 0.26 -22.32 0.05
C SER A 229 0.30 -20.91 -0.56
N PHE A 230 0.02 -19.90 0.25
CA PHE A 230 0.14 -18.50 -0.18
C PHE A 230 1.61 -18.12 -0.44
N LEU A 231 2.55 -18.78 0.25
CA LEU A 231 3.98 -18.64 0.00
C LEU A 231 4.31 -19.05 -1.44
N CYS A 232 5.03 -18.17 -2.13
CA CYS A 232 5.65 -18.44 -3.42
C CYS A 232 7.17 -18.32 -3.21
N ASP A 233 7.97 -19.04 -3.98
CA ASP A 233 9.42 -18.86 -3.92
C ASP A 233 9.84 -17.58 -4.64
N ILE A 234 10.87 -16.93 -4.11
CA ILE A 234 11.44 -15.69 -4.67
C ILE A 234 12.28 -16.08 -5.91
N PRO A 235 12.14 -15.42 -7.07
CA PRO A 235 12.96 -15.66 -8.27
C PRO A 235 14.47 -15.49 -8.00
N GLU A 236 15.31 -16.24 -8.71
CA GLU A 236 16.75 -16.31 -8.42
C GLU A 236 17.47 -14.96 -8.55
N SER A 237 17.13 -14.19 -9.59
CA SER A 237 17.54 -12.79 -9.79
C SER A 237 17.31 -11.90 -8.56
N ARG A 238 16.23 -12.15 -7.80
CA ARG A 238 15.90 -11.42 -6.57
C ARG A 238 16.52 -12.07 -5.33
N ARG A 239 16.64 -13.41 -5.30
CA ARG A 239 17.33 -14.14 -4.20
C ARG A 239 18.79 -13.73 -4.09
N ASP A 240 19.49 -13.55 -5.20
CA ASP A 240 20.92 -13.21 -5.20
C ASP A 240 21.19 -11.82 -4.63
N GLY A 241 20.27 -10.86 -4.82
CA GLY A 241 20.33 -9.56 -4.14
C GLY A 241 20.23 -9.69 -2.62
N LEU A 242 19.37 -10.58 -2.11
CA LEU A 242 19.20 -10.80 -0.66
C LEU A 242 20.44 -11.46 -0.01
N LYS A 243 21.16 -12.32 -0.74
CA LYS A 243 22.38 -13.01 -0.25
C LYS A 243 23.54 -12.05 0.08
N THR A 244 23.47 -10.79 -0.33
CA THR A 244 24.49 -9.78 -0.03
C THR A 244 24.47 -9.32 1.43
N SER A 245 23.37 -9.56 2.15
CA SER A 245 23.21 -9.24 3.56
C SER A 245 23.28 -10.51 4.43
N PRO A 246 23.82 -10.45 5.66
CA PRO A 246 23.82 -11.58 6.58
C PRO A 246 22.44 -11.76 7.22
N GLU A 247 21.93 -13.00 7.19
CA GLU A 247 20.69 -13.38 7.88
C GLU A 247 20.85 -13.19 9.40
N LEU A 248 19.90 -12.51 10.03
CA LEU A 248 19.93 -12.28 11.47
C LEU A 248 19.17 -13.39 12.19
N ILE A 249 19.79 -13.99 13.21
CA ILE A 249 19.16 -15.00 14.07
C ILE A 249 18.87 -14.34 15.43
N PRO A 250 17.63 -13.88 15.69
CA PRO A 250 17.29 -13.28 16.97
C PRO A 250 17.22 -14.32 18.09
N GLU A 251 17.65 -13.94 19.30
CA GLU A 251 17.58 -14.76 20.51
C GLU A 251 16.14 -14.86 21.06
N ILE A 252 15.27 -15.58 20.34
CA ILE A 252 13.90 -15.91 20.73
C ILE A 252 13.71 -17.44 20.69
N GLU A 253 13.16 -18.00 21.76
CA GLU A 253 12.85 -19.44 21.85
C GLU A 253 11.65 -19.81 20.97
N ASP A 254 10.66 -18.92 20.91
CA ASP A 254 9.39 -19.11 20.22
C ASP A 254 8.90 -17.79 19.61
N CYS A 255 8.18 -17.88 18.48
CA CYS A 255 7.54 -16.73 17.83
C CYS A 255 6.15 -16.46 18.42
N ALA A 256 6.04 -15.46 19.28
CA ALA A 256 4.78 -15.06 19.89
C ALA A 256 3.80 -14.46 18.86
N VAL A 257 2.52 -14.84 19.00
CA VAL A 257 1.47 -14.48 18.06
C VAL A 257 0.56 -13.40 18.64
N PHE A 258 0.57 -12.23 18.04
CA PHE A 258 -0.21 -11.07 18.44
C PHE A 258 -1.50 -10.94 17.61
N THR A 259 -2.39 -10.05 18.05
CA THR A 259 -3.55 -9.63 17.26
C THR A 259 -3.43 -8.16 16.85
N LYS A 260 -4.11 -7.75 15.77
CA LYS A 260 -4.24 -6.32 15.44
C LYS A 260 -4.90 -5.50 16.57
N GLY A 261 -5.74 -6.13 17.41
CA GLY A 261 -6.28 -5.48 18.61
C GLY A 261 -5.18 -5.13 19.61
N LEU A 262 -4.32 -6.11 19.95
CA LEU A 262 -3.20 -5.92 20.87
C LEU A 262 -2.25 -4.83 20.38
N LEU A 263 -1.81 -4.89 19.11
CA LEU A 263 -0.90 -3.89 18.55
C LEU A 263 -1.49 -2.47 18.58
N LYS A 264 -2.80 -2.32 18.35
CA LYS A 264 -3.47 -1.02 18.43
C LYS A 264 -3.46 -0.47 19.87
N THR A 265 -3.69 -1.32 20.87
CA THR A 265 -3.66 -0.92 22.29
C THR A 265 -2.24 -0.70 22.80
N SER A 266 -1.26 -1.49 22.35
CA SER A 266 0.13 -1.42 22.81
C SER A 266 0.96 -0.33 22.13
N LEU A 267 0.69 -0.01 20.86
CA LEU A 267 1.49 0.95 20.07
C LEU A 267 0.70 2.19 19.62
N GLY A 268 -0.60 2.02 19.33
CA GLY A 268 -1.48 3.05 18.78
C GLY A 268 -1.74 2.89 17.27
N GLY A 269 -2.17 3.96 16.63
CA GLY A 269 -2.36 4.05 15.18
C GLY A 269 -3.64 3.39 14.63
N SER A 270 -3.72 3.29 13.31
CA SER A 270 -4.80 2.61 12.58
C SER A 270 -4.24 1.49 11.71
N ILE A 271 -4.48 0.24 12.11
CA ILE A 271 -3.85 -0.95 11.51
C ILE A 271 -4.65 -1.47 10.28
N GLN A 272 -5.19 -0.54 9.49
CA GLN A 272 -5.94 -0.78 8.25
C GLN A 272 -5.10 -0.48 6.97
N SER A 273 -3.98 0.22 7.11
CA SER A 273 -2.99 0.44 6.06
C SER A 273 -1.87 -0.61 6.12
N LEU A 274 -1.09 -0.70 5.03
CA LEU A 274 0.14 -1.47 4.97
C LEU A 274 1.22 -0.79 5.82
N ILE A 275 1.34 0.54 5.68
CA ILE A 275 2.20 1.39 6.50
C ILE A 275 1.34 1.97 7.63
N THR A 276 1.43 1.42 8.85
CA THR A 276 0.70 1.96 10.01
C THR A 276 1.46 3.15 10.58
N LYS A 277 0.89 4.36 10.43
CA LYS A 277 1.37 5.56 11.12
C LYS A 277 0.73 5.64 12.52
N ILE A 278 1.55 5.85 13.55
CA ILE A 278 1.08 5.89 14.95
C ILE A 278 0.63 7.32 15.33
N GLY A 279 1.39 8.34 14.93
CA GLY A 279 1.02 9.75 15.06
C GLY A 279 0.71 10.17 16.52
N PRO A 280 -0.28 11.07 16.75
CA PRO A 280 -0.64 11.55 18.09
C PRO A 280 -1.09 10.44 19.06
N SER A 281 -1.54 9.29 18.54
CA SER A 281 -2.00 8.14 19.34
C SER A 281 -0.87 7.25 19.89
N ALA A 282 0.39 7.71 19.81
CA ALA A 282 1.54 6.98 20.32
C ALA A 282 1.45 6.73 21.84
N THR A 283 1.45 5.45 22.20
CA THR A 283 1.53 4.97 23.58
C THR A 283 2.92 5.26 24.18
N THR A 284 3.06 5.07 25.51
CA THR A 284 4.36 5.15 26.18
C THR A 284 5.36 4.17 25.58
N LEU A 285 4.95 2.92 25.33
CA LEU A 285 5.81 1.89 24.70
C LEU A 285 6.29 2.29 23.30
N ALA A 286 5.40 2.83 22.45
CA ALA A 286 5.79 3.29 21.12
C ALA A 286 6.79 4.45 21.18
N LYS A 287 6.57 5.41 22.10
CA LYS A 287 7.49 6.54 22.34
C LYS A 287 8.85 6.07 22.85
N GLU A 288 8.87 5.16 23.83
CA GLU A 288 10.08 4.59 24.41
C GLU A 288 10.93 3.77 23.43
N CYS A 289 10.31 3.18 22.40
CA CYS A 289 11.01 2.42 21.34
C CYS A 289 11.15 3.24 20.04
N GLY A 290 10.91 4.57 20.09
CA GLY A 290 11.09 5.47 18.93
C GLY A 290 10.12 5.24 17.76
N ILE A 291 9.05 4.45 17.93
CA ILE A 291 8.20 3.97 16.84
C ILE A 291 7.20 5.06 16.43
N THR A 292 7.45 5.69 15.29
CA THR A 292 6.53 6.66 14.65
C THR A 292 5.59 5.99 13.65
N ARG A 293 6.06 4.90 13.02
CA ARG A 293 5.37 4.06 12.03
C ARG A 293 5.95 2.64 12.01
N PHE A 294 5.17 1.68 11.51
CA PHE A 294 5.59 0.29 11.30
C PHE A 294 4.89 -0.32 10.08
N LEU A 295 5.45 -1.41 9.55
CA LEU A 295 4.89 -2.18 8.45
C LEU A 295 3.99 -3.30 8.96
N CYS A 296 2.84 -3.53 8.30
CA CYS A 296 1.91 -4.62 8.59
C CYS A 296 1.42 -5.38 7.32
N PRO A 297 2.32 -5.94 6.48
CA PRO A 297 1.94 -6.72 5.31
C PRO A 297 1.13 -7.96 5.67
N ASN A 298 0.15 -8.29 4.82
CA ASN A 298 -0.56 -9.58 4.87
C ASN A 298 0.12 -10.53 3.88
N VAL A 299 0.52 -11.72 4.35
CA VAL A 299 1.21 -12.75 3.55
C VAL A 299 0.43 -13.16 2.30
N LYS A 300 -0.91 -13.10 2.32
CA LYS A 300 -1.76 -13.36 1.14
C LYS A 300 -1.44 -12.47 -0.06
N ASN A 301 -1.10 -11.21 0.21
CA ASN A 301 -0.79 -10.20 -0.81
C ASN A 301 0.73 -9.99 -0.94
N ASN A 302 1.53 -10.62 -0.08
CA ASN A 302 2.99 -10.46 0.01
C ASN A 302 3.64 -11.85 0.16
N PRO A 303 3.54 -12.71 -0.87
CA PRO A 303 4.00 -14.11 -0.83
C PRO A 303 5.52 -14.27 -0.70
N TRP A 304 6.27 -13.17 -0.87
CA TRP A 304 7.73 -13.07 -0.75
C TRP A 304 8.20 -12.36 0.53
N SER A 305 7.31 -12.06 1.48
CA SER A 305 7.71 -11.56 2.80
C SER A 305 8.59 -12.57 3.54
N PRO A 306 9.46 -12.11 4.48
CA PRO A 306 10.31 -12.97 5.30
C PRO A 306 9.56 -14.18 5.90
N ARG A 307 10.17 -15.36 5.86
CA ARG A 307 9.58 -16.62 6.37
C ARG A 307 10.01 -16.96 7.82
N ALA A 308 10.86 -16.13 8.41
CA ALA A 308 11.20 -16.13 9.84
C ALA A 308 11.63 -14.71 10.26
N PRO A 309 11.55 -14.35 11.56
CA PRO A 309 12.17 -13.13 12.06
C PRO A 309 13.66 -13.07 11.71
N GLY A 310 14.14 -11.90 11.27
CA GLY A 310 15.54 -11.71 10.85
C GLY A 310 15.91 -12.18 9.43
N GLN A 311 15.00 -12.86 8.72
CA GLN A 311 15.19 -13.14 7.28
C GLN A 311 14.91 -11.93 6.41
N HIS A 312 15.65 -11.78 5.31
CA HIS A 312 15.35 -10.79 4.27
C HIS A 312 14.18 -11.25 3.37
N GLY A 313 13.60 -10.34 2.59
CA GLY A 313 12.48 -10.67 1.68
C GLY A 313 12.01 -9.47 0.85
N PHE A 314 10.79 -9.55 0.33
CA PHE A 314 10.16 -8.48 -0.46
C PHE A 314 8.70 -8.23 -0.05
N MET A 315 8.25 -6.99 -0.24
CA MET A 315 6.88 -6.54 0.00
C MET A 315 6.34 -5.81 -1.23
N PHE A 316 5.06 -5.99 -1.53
CA PHE A 316 4.38 -5.34 -2.65
C PHE A 316 3.61 -4.12 -2.15
N VAL A 317 3.81 -2.97 -2.79
CA VAL A 317 3.33 -1.65 -2.35
C VAL A 317 2.52 -0.97 -3.47
N GLY A 318 2.06 0.27 -3.24
CA GLY A 318 1.38 1.05 -4.27
C GLY A 318 -0.14 0.87 -4.34
N PHE A 319 -0.78 0.51 -3.23
CA PHE A 319 -2.20 0.80 -3.05
C PHE A 319 -2.37 2.28 -2.65
N THR A 320 -3.04 3.07 -3.51
CA THR A 320 -3.25 4.52 -3.32
C THR A 320 -1.95 5.30 -3.02
N THR A 321 -1.95 6.22 -2.05
CA THR A 321 -0.85 7.16 -1.72
C THR A 321 0.44 6.52 -1.20
N GLU A 322 0.53 5.20 -1.12
CA GLU A 322 1.76 4.47 -0.77
C GLU A 322 2.61 4.16 -2.03
N SER A 323 2.26 4.72 -3.20
CA SER A 323 2.96 4.56 -4.49
C SER A 323 4.28 5.34 -4.63
N GLU A 324 4.57 6.25 -3.71
CA GLU A 324 5.79 7.08 -3.61
C GLU A 324 6.51 6.83 -2.26
N ALA A 325 6.14 5.75 -1.56
CA ALA A 325 6.83 5.36 -0.33
C ALA A 325 8.15 4.63 -0.65
N PHE A 326 9.16 4.85 0.20
CA PHE A 326 10.47 4.19 0.18
C PHE A 326 11.40 4.54 -1.00
N ASP A 327 11.14 5.67 -1.68
CA ASP A 327 12.08 6.28 -2.65
C ASP A 327 13.40 6.73 -1.99
N THR A 328 13.38 6.97 -0.69
CA THR A 328 14.56 6.96 0.19
C THR A 328 14.46 5.74 1.10
N SER A 329 15.61 5.11 1.41
CA SER A 329 15.63 3.95 2.31
C SER A 329 15.21 4.32 3.74
N GLU A 330 14.41 3.48 4.40
CA GLU A 330 13.89 3.73 5.74
C GLU A 330 14.03 2.52 6.66
N THR A 331 14.46 2.73 7.90
CA THR A 331 14.47 1.69 8.95
C THR A 331 13.14 1.64 9.69
N LEU A 332 12.40 0.53 9.61
CA LEU A 332 11.07 0.34 10.20
C LEU A 332 10.93 -1.01 10.93
N ASN A 333 10.06 -1.04 11.93
CA ASN A 333 9.60 -2.29 12.54
C ASN A 333 8.64 -3.04 11.60
N LEU A 334 8.83 -4.36 11.44
CA LEU A 334 8.03 -5.22 10.57
C LEU A 334 7.15 -6.19 11.38
N PHE A 335 5.85 -6.19 11.08
CA PHE A 335 4.86 -7.12 11.63
C PHE A 335 4.18 -7.91 10.50
N LEU A 336 4.41 -9.22 10.39
CA LEU A 336 3.81 -10.04 9.34
C LEU A 336 2.42 -10.53 9.77
N GLY A 337 1.41 -10.18 8.99
CA GLY A 337 0.03 -10.63 9.18
C GLY A 337 -0.27 -11.94 8.45
N VAL A 338 -0.72 -12.95 9.20
CA VAL A 338 -1.06 -14.30 8.73
C VAL A 338 -2.54 -14.59 8.97
N PRO A 339 -3.28 -15.18 8.01
CA PRO A 339 -4.68 -15.54 8.22
C PRO A 339 -4.84 -16.71 9.20
N SER A 340 -5.58 -16.51 10.30
CA SER A 340 -5.98 -17.60 11.21
C SER A 340 -7.11 -18.42 10.58
N GLY A 341 -6.74 -19.35 9.69
CA GLY A 341 -7.68 -20.18 8.94
C GLY A 341 -8.57 -19.38 7.97
N HIS A 342 -9.79 -19.88 7.71
CA HIS A 342 -10.69 -19.30 6.71
C HIS A 342 -11.53 -18.11 7.19
N ARG A 343 -11.78 -17.98 8.51
CA ARG A 343 -12.66 -16.94 9.10
C ARG A 343 -12.15 -16.34 10.41
N GLY A 344 -10.98 -16.76 10.91
CA GLY A 344 -10.39 -16.19 12.12
C GLY A 344 -9.82 -14.78 11.89
N PRO A 345 -9.42 -14.08 12.97
CA PRO A 345 -8.73 -12.80 12.86
C PRO A 345 -7.37 -12.97 12.15
N LEU A 346 -6.79 -11.85 11.70
CA LEU A 346 -5.39 -11.85 11.28
C LEU A 346 -4.51 -11.98 12.52
N GLU A 347 -3.81 -13.10 12.62
CA GLU A 347 -2.70 -13.31 13.55
C GLU A 347 -1.49 -12.50 13.05
N VAL A 348 -0.68 -11.96 13.94
CA VAL A 348 0.40 -11.03 13.58
C VAL A 348 1.68 -11.38 14.34
N ILE A 349 2.78 -11.57 13.61
CA ILE A 349 4.09 -11.93 14.16
C ILE A 349 5.01 -10.71 14.07
N TYR A 350 5.82 -10.43 15.10
CA TYR A 350 6.89 -9.43 15.00
C TYR A 350 8.12 -10.05 14.36
N MET A 351 8.60 -9.48 13.25
CA MET A 351 9.69 -10.03 12.45
C MET A 351 11.05 -9.39 12.76
N GLY A 352 11.05 -8.22 13.42
CA GLY A 352 12.25 -7.43 13.71
C GLY A 352 12.24 -6.03 13.11
N ILE A 353 13.44 -5.46 12.99
CA ILE A 353 13.73 -4.15 12.41
C ILE A 353 14.31 -4.37 11.01
N TYR A 354 13.75 -3.68 10.03
CA TYR A 354 14.07 -3.83 8.61
C TYR A 354 14.44 -2.49 8.00
N GLU A 355 15.51 -2.48 7.21
CA GLU A 355 15.69 -1.48 6.18
C GLU A 355 14.75 -1.79 5.00
N VAL A 356 14.03 -0.76 4.55
CA VAL A 356 12.99 -0.82 3.53
C VAL A 356 13.39 0.11 2.40
N CYS A 357 13.76 -0.49 1.26
CA CYS A 357 14.25 0.24 0.09
C CYS A 357 13.43 -0.13 -1.14
N ARG A 358 13.00 0.86 -1.93
CA ARG A 358 12.27 0.61 -3.17
C ARG A 358 13.18 0.00 -4.23
N VAL A 359 12.68 -1.05 -4.88
CA VAL A 359 13.39 -1.74 -5.97
C VAL A 359 12.57 -1.69 -7.26
N ALA A 360 13.15 -2.17 -8.36
CA ALA A 360 12.43 -2.34 -9.61
C ALA A 360 11.11 -3.11 -9.37
N PRO A 361 9.96 -2.66 -9.91
CA PRO A 361 8.69 -3.39 -9.88
C PRO A 361 8.85 -4.83 -10.39
N LEU A 362 7.88 -5.70 -10.10
CA LEU A 362 7.88 -7.06 -10.66
C LEU A 362 7.73 -6.99 -12.18
N SER A 363 8.56 -7.75 -12.90
CA SER A 363 8.35 -8.04 -14.31
C SER A 363 7.09 -8.92 -14.53
N VAL A 364 6.66 -9.06 -15.78
CA VAL A 364 5.54 -9.96 -16.13
C VAL A 364 5.89 -11.43 -15.82
N GLU A 365 7.15 -11.82 -16.03
CA GLU A 365 7.68 -13.15 -15.70
C GLU A 365 7.66 -13.39 -14.19
N GLU A 366 8.14 -12.42 -13.42
CA GLU A 366 8.14 -12.44 -11.96
C GLU A 366 6.73 -12.51 -11.37
N TRP A 367 5.80 -11.72 -11.89
CA TRP A 367 4.37 -11.82 -11.58
C TRP A 367 3.80 -13.21 -11.93
N GLY A 368 4.24 -13.79 -13.06
CA GLY A 368 3.91 -15.15 -13.49
C GLY A 368 4.36 -16.25 -12.52
N THR A 369 5.42 -16.03 -11.73
CA THR A 369 5.86 -16.99 -10.69
C THR A 369 4.97 -17.02 -9.45
N LEU A 370 4.09 -16.02 -9.27
CA LEU A 370 3.16 -15.98 -8.14
C LEU A 370 2.01 -16.96 -8.33
N SER A 371 1.58 -17.61 -7.25
CA SER A 371 0.40 -18.48 -7.28
C SER A 371 -0.83 -17.72 -7.76
N VAL A 372 -1.71 -18.38 -8.53
CA VAL A 372 -2.95 -17.78 -9.06
C VAL A 372 -3.81 -17.18 -7.93
N THR A 373 -3.79 -17.79 -6.73
CA THR A 373 -4.49 -17.24 -5.56
C THR A 373 -3.90 -15.90 -5.10
N ALA A 374 -2.57 -15.77 -5.05
CA ALA A 374 -1.91 -14.50 -4.72
C ALA A 374 -2.15 -13.44 -5.81
N GLN A 375 -2.05 -13.81 -7.09
CA GLN A 375 -2.38 -12.92 -8.20
C GLN A 375 -3.82 -12.37 -8.11
N THR A 376 -4.81 -13.24 -7.84
CA THR A 376 -6.22 -12.85 -7.71
C THR A 376 -6.49 -11.99 -6.47
N GLU A 377 -5.98 -12.33 -5.29
CA GLU A 377 -6.19 -11.51 -4.08
C GLU A 377 -5.47 -10.14 -4.20
N TYR A 378 -4.32 -10.07 -4.87
CA TYR A 378 -3.63 -8.80 -5.16
C TYR A 378 -4.40 -7.92 -6.16
N ALA A 379 -4.86 -8.49 -7.27
CA ALA A 379 -5.65 -7.76 -8.28
C ALA A 379 -7.02 -7.31 -7.72
N LYS A 380 -7.65 -8.12 -6.87
CA LYS A 380 -8.84 -7.74 -6.10
C LYS A 380 -8.57 -6.60 -5.13
N THR A 381 -7.48 -6.66 -4.36
CA THR A 381 -7.06 -5.57 -3.46
C THR A 381 -6.80 -4.29 -4.27
N THR A 382 -6.25 -4.40 -5.49
CA THR A 382 -6.10 -3.27 -6.42
C THR A 382 -7.47 -2.65 -6.75
N ALA A 383 -8.45 -3.48 -7.16
CA ALA A 383 -9.79 -3.01 -7.51
C ALA A 383 -10.53 -2.31 -6.36
N GLU A 384 -10.47 -2.90 -5.16
CA GLU A 384 -11.05 -2.33 -3.92
C GLU A 384 -10.44 -0.97 -3.56
N ARG A 385 -9.14 -0.78 -3.84
CA ARG A 385 -8.39 0.45 -3.49
C ARG A 385 -8.48 1.54 -4.56
N VAL A 386 -8.56 1.20 -5.84
CA VAL A 386 -8.61 2.16 -6.97
C VAL A 386 -10.03 2.67 -7.27
N ARG A 387 -11.07 2.11 -6.63
CA ARG A 387 -12.48 2.56 -6.68
C ARG A 387 -13.09 2.67 -8.08
N GLY A 388 -13.61 1.56 -8.58
CA GLY A 388 -14.73 1.58 -9.54
C GLY A 388 -14.40 1.75 -11.03
N ILE A 389 -13.13 1.95 -11.41
CA ILE A 389 -12.74 2.10 -12.82
C ILE A 389 -12.66 0.73 -13.55
N LYS A 390 -12.26 -0.35 -12.86
CA LYS A 390 -12.00 -1.67 -13.46
C LYS A 390 -12.31 -2.83 -12.51
N THR A 391 -12.61 -4.00 -13.06
CA THR A 391 -12.82 -5.24 -12.30
C THR A 391 -11.49 -5.88 -11.84
N PRO A 392 -11.51 -6.78 -10.84
CA PRO A 392 -10.32 -7.57 -10.46
C PRO A 392 -9.73 -8.39 -11.62
N ALA A 393 -10.56 -8.83 -12.57
CA ALA A 393 -10.11 -9.60 -13.73
C ALA A 393 -9.35 -8.70 -14.72
N GLU A 394 -9.85 -7.49 -14.99
CA GLU A 394 -9.12 -6.49 -15.79
C GLU A 394 -7.81 -6.07 -15.14
N PHE A 395 -7.78 -5.82 -13.82
CA PHE A 395 -6.52 -5.51 -13.14
C PHE A 395 -5.52 -6.68 -13.23
N LYS A 396 -5.96 -7.93 -13.06
CA LYS A 396 -5.10 -9.09 -13.28
C LYS A 396 -4.56 -9.10 -14.71
N HIS A 397 -5.40 -8.87 -15.71
CA HIS A 397 -4.99 -8.80 -17.11
C HIS A 397 -4.00 -7.66 -17.40
N GLU A 398 -4.12 -6.50 -16.75
CA GLU A 398 -3.10 -5.43 -16.89
C GLU A 398 -1.74 -5.82 -16.30
N TYR A 399 -1.69 -6.63 -15.24
CA TYR A 399 -0.44 -7.22 -14.73
C TYR A 399 0.08 -8.34 -15.64
N ASP A 400 -0.80 -9.26 -16.09
CA ASP A 400 -0.48 -10.38 -16.98
C ASP A 400 0.06 -9.92 -18.36
N THR A 401 -0.25 -8.69 -18.78
CA THR A 401 0.21 -8.08 -20.04
C THR A 401 1.33 -7.06 -19.87
N GLY A 402 1.78 -6.76 -18.64
CA GLY A 402 2.77 -5.71 -18.39
C GLY A 402 2.30 -4.28 -18.64
N LYS A 403 1.01 -4.08 -18.92
CA LYS A 403 0.38 -2.74 -19.00
C LYS A 403 0.38 -2.03 -17.62
N ARG A 404 0.49 -2.80 -16.55
CA ARG A 404 0.69 -2.37 -15.17
C ARG A 404 1.71 -3.29 -14.51
N PHE A 405 2.62 -2.73 -13.72
CA PHE A 405 3.58 -3.52 -12.93
C PHE A 405 3.21 -3.47 -11.45
N VAL A 406 3.63 -4.46 -10.66
CA VAL A 406 3.46 -4.48 -9.20
C VAL A 406 4.64 -3.76 -8.54
N PRO A 407 4.44 -2.60 -7.88
CA PRO A 407 5.50 -1.89 -7.17
C PRO A 407 6.05 -2.75 -6.02
N CYS A 408 7.37 -2.78 -5.86
CA CYS A 408 8.05 -3.68 -4.95
C CYS A 408 9.09 -2.94 -4.09
N VAL A 409 9.23 -3.36 -2.84
CA VAL A 409 10.31 -2.93 -1.95
C VAL A 409 11.05 -4.16 -1.40
N GLN A 410 12.36 -4.03 -1.26
CA GLN A 410 13.19 -4.98 -0.55
C GLN A 410 13.05 -4.76 0.96
N LEU A 411 13.04 -5.86 1.70
CA LEU A 411 13.03 -5.90 3.15
C LEU A 411 14.34 -6.54 3.62
N THR A 412 15.32 -5.73 3.98
CA THR A 412 16.59 -6.20 4.55
C THR A 412 16.51 -6.13 6.07
N ALA A 413 16.46 -7.27 6.77
CA ALA A 413 16.58 -7.28 8.23
C ALA A 413 17.90 -6.63 8.69
N VAL A 414 17.82 -5.70 9.64
CA VAL A 414 18.97 -4.96 10.21
C VAL A 414 19.02 -5.00 11.74
N GLY A 415 18.01 -5.55 12.41
CA GLY A 415 18.00 -5.77 13.84
C GLY A 415 16.73 -6.43 14.35
N PHE A 416 16.58 -6.57 15.66
CA PHE A 416 15.37 -7.06 16.31
C PHE A 416 15.20 -6.36 17.67
N ASP A 417 14.12 -5.60 17.86
CA ASP A 417 13.90 -4.89 19.12
C ASP A 417 13.39 -5.85 20.20
N MET A 418 14.34 -6.38 20.96
CA MET A 418 14.07 -7.29 22.08
C MET A 418 13.32 -6.61 23.24
N LYS A 419 13.40 -5.27 23.39
CA LYS A 419 12.63 -4.53 24.41
C LYS A 419 11.17 -4.45 23.98
N LEU A 420 10.91 -4.04 22.75
CA LEU A 420 9.58 -4.04 22.14
C LEU A 420 8.95 -5.43 22.17
N TYR A 421 9.69 -6.46 21.76
CA TYR A 421 9.18 -7.83 21.73
C TYR A 421 8.76 -8.32 23.12
N LYS A 422 9.63 -8.18 24.13
CA LYS A 422 9.33 -8.56 25.52
C LYS A 422 8.15 -7.77 26.10
N ALA A 423 8.01 -6.49 25.76
CA ALA A 423 6.86 -5.68 26.17
C ALA A 423 5.54 -6.10 25.49
N LEU A 424 5.58 -6.47 24.21
CA LEU A 424 4.41 -7.00 23.49
C LEU A 424 3.98 -8.38 24.02
N VAL A 425 4.93 -9.25 24.36
CA VAL A 425 4.66 -10.54 25.02
C VAL A 425 4.07 -10.33 26.42
N ALA A 426 4.61 -9.40 27.23
CA ALA A 426 4.03 -9.07 28.53
C ALA A 426 2.58 -8.55 28.42
N ASN A 427 2.29 -7.73 27.41
CA ASN A 427 0.93 -7.23 27.13
C ASN A 427 -0.04 -8.30 26.61
N LEU A 428 0.44 -9.42 26.06
CA LEU A 428 -0.39 -10.54 25.61
C LEU A 428 -0.98 -11.33 26.80
N GLY A 429 -0.34 -11.26 27.97
CA GLY A 429 -0.75 -12.00 29.17
C GLY A 429 -0.43 -13.50 29.08
N ALA A 430 -1.18 -14.31 29.84
CA ALA A 430 -0.90 -15.74 29.99
C ALA A 430 -1.21 -16.59 28.74
N GLU A 431 -1.95 -16.08 27.75
CA GLU A 431 -2.22 -16.78 26.48
C GLU A 431 -1.11 -16.54 25.43
N VAL A 432 0.14 -16.86 25.78
CA VAL A 432 1.23 -16.91 24.79
C VAL A 432 1.02 -18.14 23.90
N ARG A 433 0.30 -17.93 22.79
CA ARG A 433 0.07 -18.96 21.77
C ARG A 433 1.29 -19.08 20.88
N THR A 434 2.21 -19.97 21.24
CA THR A 434 3.30 -20.38 20.35
C THR A 434 2.75 -21.36 19.31
N LYS A 435 3.22 -21.24 18.06
CA LYS A 435 2.80 -22.08 16.93
C LYS A 435 3.96 -22.18 15.95
N ASP A 436 4.17 -23.38 15.40
CA ASP A 436 4.88 -23.54 14.13
C ASP A 436 3.98 -23.02 12.98
N LEU A 437 3.98 -21.70 12.83
CA LEU A 437 3.03 -20.98 12.00
C LEU A 437 3.34 -21.17 10.51
N PHE A 438 4.60 -21.39 10.15
CA PHE A 438 5.00 -21.66 8.77
C PHE A 438 4.68 -23.09 8.34
N ALA A 439 4.77 -24.08 9.25
CA ALA A 439 4.15 -25.39 8.99
C ALA A 439 2.63 -25.29 8.75
N SER A 440 1.93 -24.40 9.47
CA SER A 440 0.50 -24.15 9.23
C SER A 440 0.20 -23.43 7.90
N ILE A 441 1.13 -22.65 7.34
CA ILE A 441 0.96 -21.97 6.03
C ILE A 441 1.34 -22.90 4.87
N ALA A 442 2.33 -23.78 5.06
CA ALA A 442 2.70 -24.82 4.09
C ALA A 442 1.57 -25.82 3.82
N GLY A 443 0.59 -25.89 4.72
CA GLY A 443 -0.52 -26.84 4.70
C GLY A 443 -0.13 -28.19 5.32
N PRO A 444 -1.11 -29.09 5.51
CA PRO A 444 -0.81 -30.42 6.04
C PRO A 444 0.07 -31.17 5.04
N SER A 445 1.35 -31.33 5.39
CA SER A 445 2.30 -32.18 4.64
C SER A 445 1.64 -33.53 4.36
N PRO A 446 1.64 -34.02 3.10
CA PRO A 446 0.76 -35.11 2.67
C PRO A 446 1.02 -36.36 3.51
N ALA A 447 0.13 -36.60 4.47
CA ALA A 447 0.33 -37.60 5.50
C ALA A 447 0.63 -38.95 4.86
N LYS A 448 1.78 -39.54 5.20
CA LYS A 448 2.21 -40.86 4.70
C LYS A 448 1.05 -41.83 4.87
N ARG A 449 0.35 -42.15 3.77
CA ARG A 449 -0.69 -43.17 3.77
C ARG A 449 -0.04 -44.43 4.30
N ARG A 450 -0.44 -44.88 5.49
CA ARG A 450 -0.05 -46.21 5.99
C ARG A 450 -0.46 -47.19 4.91
N ARG A 451 0.52 -47.87 4.34
CA ARG A 451 0.26 -49.03 3.49
C ARG A 451 -0.42 -50.04 4.41
N ILE A 452 -1.68 -50.35 4.09
CA ILE A 452 -2.31 -51.53 4.64
C ILE A 452 -1.78 -52.68 3.78
N GLU A 453 -1.10 -53.61 4.41
CA GLU A 453 -0.62 -54.87 3.85
C GLU A 453 -1.52 -56.00 4.35
#